data_AF-A9GVK6-F1
#
_entry.id   AF-A9GVK6-F1
#
_cell.length_a   1.000
_cell.length_b   1.000
_cell.length_c   1.000
_cell.angle_alpha   90.00
_cell.angle_beta   90.00
_cell.angle_gamma   90.00
#
_symmetry.space_group_name_H-M   'P 1'
#
loop_
_entity.id
_entity.type
_entity.pdbx_description
1 polymer ?
#
loop_
_entity_poly.entity_id
_entity_poly.type
_entity_poly.pdbx_seq_one_letter_code
_entity_poly.pdbx_strand_id
1 'polypeptide(L)'
;MPPPTSQRPLAGLLPVLLSGVLVPFGVTACQGDAGREGGVAEASDGGAALPEGAPAPRRPTRHYHLRRTDDGCEIFWIDGDLVSASQAVVCPADLEVGERLRLTGKTCLRESAQTPARAVPVVCPLPLMNMEKADRAPPDAGAPPDAGKRDGG
;
A
#
# COMPACT_ATOMS: atom_id res chain seq x y z
N MET A 1 31.68 8.11 -41.46
CA MET A 1 31.98 6.86 -40.74
C MET A 1 30.73 6.42 -39.98
N PRO A 2 29.92 5.50 -40.51
CA PRO A 2 28.82 4.85 -39.78
C PRO A 2 29.29 3.54 -39.10
N PRO A 3 28.69 3.13 -37.97
CA PRO A 3 29.01 1.86 -37.30
C PRO A 3 28.35 0.65 -38.00
N PRO A 4 28.96 -0.55 -37.87
CA PRO A 4 28.50 -1.76 -38.56
C PRO A 4 27.25 -2.39 -37.93
N THR A 5 26.40 -2.91 -38.81
CA THR A 5 25.25 -3.77 -38.56
C THR A 5 25.67 -5.10 -37.95
N SER A 6 25.17 -5.43 -36.76
CA SER A 6 25.33 -6.75 -36.13
C SER A 6 24.00 -7.49 -36.14
N GLN A 7 23.84 -8.39 -37.10
CA GLN A 7 22.73 -9.33 -37.18
C GLN A 7 22.95 -10.51 -36.24
N ARG A 8 21.91 -10.90 -35.48
CA ARG A 8 21.79 -12.24 -34.91
C ARG A 8 20.35 -12.73 -35.09
N PRO A 9 20.09 -13.70 -35.98
CA PRO A 9 18.84 -14.44 -35.98
C PRO A 9 18.97 -15.63 -35.01
N LEU A 10 17.99 -15.79 -34.12
CA LEU A 10 17.76 -17.06 -33.44
C LEU A 10 16.30 -17.44 -33.67
N ALA A 11 16.13 -18.21 -34.74
CA ALA A 11 14.97 -19.04 -34.99
C ALA A 11 15.03 -20.29 -34.09
N GLY A 12 13.87 -20.74 -33.62
CA GLY A 12 13.69 -21.95 -32.83
C GLY A 12 12.41 -21.85 -32.00
N LEU A 13 11.21 -21.92 -32.61
CA LEU A 13 10.47 -23.17 -32.84
C LEU A 13 10.50 -24.11 -31.63
N LEU A 14 9.49 -24.00 -30.77
CA LEU A 14 9.05 -25.03 -29.82
C LEU A 14 7.51 -24.98 -29.73
N PRO A 15 6.85 -26.09 -29.39
CA PRO A 15 5.70 -26.61 -30.13
C PRO A 15 4.38 -26.45 -29.39
N VAL A 16 3.29 -26.44 -30.16
CA VAL A 16 1.95 -26.84 -29.75
C VAL A 16 2.00 -28.28 -29.21
N LEU A 17 1.38 -28.56 -28.05
CA LEU A 17 0.70 -29.81 -27.63
C LEU A 17 0.35 -29.63 -26.12
N LEU A 18 -0.92 -29.44 -25.76
CA LEU A 18 -1.97 -30.44 -25.46
C LEU A 18 -2.03 -30.86 -23.98
N SER A 19 -3.27 -30.87 -23.44
CA SER A 19 -3.73 -31.62 -22.25
C SER A 19 -3.29 -31.05 -20.89
N GLY A 20 -4.16 -30.59 -19.99
CA GLY A 20 -5.45 -31.16 -19.62
C GLY A 20 -5.28 -31.99 -18.35
N VAL A 21 -5.39 -31.36 -17.17
CA VAL A 21 -5.73 -32.04 -15.90
C VAL A 21 -6.51 -31.04 -15.03
N LEU A 22 -7.83 -31.27 -14.96
CA LEU A 22 -8.69 -30.80 -13.87
C LEU A 22 -8.20 -31.44 -12.57
N VAL A 23 -7.77 -30.64 -11.60
CA VAL A 23 -7.54 -31.10 -10.23
C VAL A 23 -8.68 -30.57 -9.35
N PRO A 24 -9.61 -31.42 -8.89
CA PRO A 24 -10.55 -31.04 -7.85
C PRO A 24 -9.82 -31.19 -6.51
N PHE A 25 -9.35 -30.08 -5.94
CA PHE A 25 -9.00 -30.07 -4.52
C PHE A 25 -10.28 -29.99 -3.71
N GLY A 26 -10.69 -31.16 -3.19
CA GLY A 26 -11.72 -31.28 -2.19
C GLY A 26 -11.32 -30.53 -0.93
N VAL A 27 -12.13 -29.53 -0.57
CA VAL A 27 -12.15 -29.00 0.80
C VAL A 27 -13.04 -29.92 1.63
N THR A 28 -12.36 -30.72 2.45
CA THR A 28 -12.89 -31.38 3.63
C THR A 28 -13.81 -30.45 4.41
N ALA A 29 -15.05 -30.88 4.57
CA ALA A 29 -16.02 -30.28 5.47
C ALA A 29 -15.46 -30.28 6.90
N CYS A 30 -15.29 -29.11 7.50
CA CYS A 30 -15.12 -28.97 8.94
C CYS A 30 -16.43 -29.42 9.61
N GLN A 31 -16.42 -30.65 10.10
CA GLN A 31 -17.45 -31.23 10.94
C GLN A 31 -17.36 -30.58 12.32
N GLY A 32 -18.09 -29.49 12.52
CA GLY A 32 -18.29 -28.85 13.82
C GLY A 32 -19.51 -29.46 14.50
N ASP A 33 -19.28 -30.45 15.35
CA ASP A 33 -20.26 -30.97 16.30
C ASP A 33 -20.49 -29.92 17.39
N ALA A 34 -21.68 -29.31 17.38
CA ALA A 34 -22.15 -28.47 18.47
C ALA A 34 -23.57 -28.91 18.81
N GLY A 35 -23.67 -29.99 19.59
CA GLY A 35 -24.89 -30.28 20.32
C GLY A 35 -25.21 -29.13 21.28
N ARG A 36 -26.39 -28.53 21.14
CA ARG A 36 -27.14 -27.97 22.27
C ARG A 36 -28.62 -27.90 21.93
N GLU A 37 -29.35 -28.78 22.58
CA GLU A 37 -30.81 -28.83 22.62
C GLU A 37 -31.41 -27.57 23.26
N GLY A 38 -32.59 -27.19 22.74
CA GLY A 38 -33.74 -26.76 23.53
C GLY A 38 -33.66 -25.43 24.29
N GLY A 39 -34.36 -24.42 23.78
CA GLY A 39 -34.72 -23.22 24.54
C GLY A 39 -35.68 -22.32 23.76
N VAL A 40 -36.98 -22.61 23.88
CA VAL A 40 -38.06 -21.70 23.45
C VAL A 40 -38.04 -20.46 24.32
N ALA A 41 -37.99 -19.27 23.73
CA ALA A 41 -38.62 -18.06 24.25
C ALA A 41 -38.73 -17.00 23.14
N GLU A 42 -39.96 -16.67 22.78
CA GLU A 42 -40.29 -15.39 22.13
C GLU A 42 -39.89 -14.22 23.02
N ALA A 43 -39.34 -13.16 22.43
CA ALA A 43 -39.62 -11.79 22.84
C ALA A 43 -39.08 -10.78 21.81
N SER A 44 -39.99 -9.89 21.44
CA SER A 44 -39.78 -8.45 21.27
C SER A 44 -38.92 -7.90 20.13
N ASP A 45 -39.67 -7.21 19.27
CA ASP A 45 -39.64 -5.75 19.18
C ASP A 45 -38.56 -5.11 18.30
N GLY A 46 -39.06 -4.41 17.27
CA GLY A 46 -38.48 -3.17 16.77
C GLY A 46 -36.99 -3.22 16.44
N GLY A 47 -36.61 -3.93 15.39
CA GLY A 47 -35.31 -3.75 14.74
C GLY A 47 -35.23 -2.37 14.09
N ALA A 48 -34.92 -1.35 14.89
CA ALA A 48 -34.53 -0.04 14.43
C ALA A 48 -33.36 -0.22 13.45
N ALA A 49 -33.54 0.28 12.23
CA ALA A 49 -32.47 0.38 11.24
C ALA A 49 -31.35 1.22 11.85
N LEU A 50 -30.27 0.55 12.28
CA LEU A 50 -29.05 1.21 12.70
C LEU A 50 -28.53 2.01 11.50
N PRO A 51 -28.20 3.31 11.67
CA PRO A 51 -27.60 4.08 10.60
C PRO A 51 -26.30 3.38 10.18
N GLU A 52 -26.19 3.16 8.87
CA GLU A 52 -25.03 2.67 8.13
C GLU A 52 -23.75 3.13 8.84
N GLY A 53 -23.02 2.17 9.41
CA GLY A 53 -21.92 2.44 10.33
C GLY A 53 -20.93 3.43 9.75
N ALA A 54 -20.60 4.46 10.53
CA ALA A 54 -19.51 5.37 10.21
C ALA A 54 -18.28 4.54 9.80
N PRO A 55 -17.60 4.86 8.67
CA PRO A 55 -16.49 4.08 8.18
C PRO A 55 -15.48 3.93 9.30
N ALA A 56 -15.24 2.69 9.72
CA ALA A 56 -14.26 2.39 10.77
C ALA A 56 -12.94 3.08 10.41
N PRO A 57 -12.24 3.70 11.38
CA PRO A 57 -10.99 4.40 11.11
C PRO A 57 -10.03 3.45 10.40
N ARG A 58 -9.86 3.64 9.09
CA ARG A 58 -9.01 2.78 8.28
C ARG A 58 -7.60 2.99 8.78
N ARG A 59 -6.98 1.93 9.29
CA ARG A 59 -5.55 1.92 9.57
C ARG A 59 -4.84 2.31 8.27
N PRO A 60 -3.91 3.28 8.27
CA PRO A 60 -3.21 3.65 7.05
C PRO A 60 -2.50 2.42 6.48
N THR A 61 -2.92 1.99 5.30
CA THR A 61 -2.27 0.97 4.47
C THR A 61 -1.20 1.57 3.56
N ARG A 62 -1.01 2.89 3.64
CA ARG A 62 -0.01 3.64 2.88
C ARG A 62 1.41 3.30 3.33
N HIS A 63 2.23 2.90 2.37
CA HIS A 63 3.66 2.73 2.52
C HIS A 63 4.39 3.85 1.79
N TYR A 64 5.24 4.58 2.51
CA TYR A 64 6.03 5.68 1.95
C TYR A 64 7.40 5.17 1.51
N HIS A 65 7.79 5.57 0.31
CA HIS A 65 9.01 5.11 -0.34
C HIS A 65 9.87 6.28 -0.83
N LEU A 66 11.18 6.09 -0.79
CA LEU A 66 12.16 6.90 -1.51
C LEU A 66 12.98 5.98 -2.39
N ARG A 67 12.99 6.22 -3.70
CA ARG A 67 13.78 5.44 -4.67
C ARG A 67 14.88 6.31 -5.26
N ARG A 68 16.06 5.72 -5.49
CA ARG A 68 17.08 6.35 -6.33
C ARG A 68 17.05 5.79 -7.75
N THR A 69 16.89 6.68 -8.71
CA THR A 69 16.99 6.44 -10.15
C THR A 69 18.34 6.95 -10.65
N ASP A 70 18.62 6.74 -11.94
CA ASP A 70 19.81 7.31 -12.60
C ASP A 70 19.78 8.86 -12.61
N ASP A 71 18.58 9.45 -12.66
CA ASP A 71 18.38 10.89 -12.73
C ASP A 71 18.37 11.58 -11.36
N GLY A 72 18.04 10.87 -10.28
CA GLY A 72 17.94 11.48 -8.95
C GLY A 72 17.19 10.62 -7.95
N CYS A 73 16.58 11.26 -6.95
CA CYS A 73 15.79 10.57 -5.95
C CYS A 73 14.36 11.07 -5.94
N GLU A 74 13.44 10.14 -5.76
CA GLU A 74 12.00 10.38 -5.84
C GLU A 74 11.32 9.82 -4.61
N ILE A 75 10.42 10.60 -4.02
CA ILE A 75 9.52 10.14 -2.95
C ILE A 75 8.10 9.93 -3.48
N PHE A 76 7.44 8.89 -3.01
CA PHE A 76 6.06 8.55 -3.35
C PHE A 76 5.46 7.64 -2.28
N TRP A 77 4.14 7.46 -2.29
CA TRP A 77 3.45 6.47 -1.45
C TRP A 77 2.69 5.45 -2.29
N ILE A 78 2.50 4.26 -1.71
CA ILE A 78 1.74 3.16 -2.29
C ILE A 78 0.63 2.76 -1.29
N ASP A 79 -0.61 2.67 -1.78
CA ASP A 79 -1.78 2.21 -1.03
C ASP A 79 -2.48 1.09 -1.81
N GLY A 80 -2.13 -0.17 -1.52
CA GLY A 80 -2.52 -1.29 -2.36
C GLY A 80 -1.95 -1.13 -3.77
N ASP A 81 -2.82 -1.00 -4.78
CA ASP A 81 -2.44 -0.78 -6.18
C ASP A 81 -2.31 0.71 -6.55
N LEU A 82 -2.71 1.62 -5.65
CA LEU A 82 -2.64 3.06 -5.91
C LEU A 82 -1.24 3.59 -5.60
N VAL A 83 -0.65 4.29 -6.56
CA VAL A 83 0.66 4.94 -6.42
C VAL A 83 0.49 6.45 -6.57
N SER A 84 1.09 7.23 -5.68
CA SER A 84 1.07 8.69 -5.76
C SER A 84 1.91 9.23 -6.92
N ALA A 85 1.70 10.51 -7.26
CA ALA A 85 2.70 11.25 -8.03
C ALA A 85 4.04 11.26 -7.27
N SER A 86 5.15 11.13 -8.00
CA SER A 86 6.49 11.22 -7.45
C SER A 86 6.93 12.67 -7.27
N GLN A 87 7.72 12.92 -6.22
CA GLN A 87 8.33 14.22 -5.95
C GLN A 87 9.85 14.07 -5.92
N ALA A 88 10.56 14.89 -6.67
CA ALA A 88 12.02 14.89 -6.70
C ALA A 88 12.61 15.45 -5.40
N VAL A 89 13.61 14.77 -4.85
CA VAL A 89 14.29 15.16 -3.61
C VAL A 89 15.80 14.97 -3.74
N VAL A 90 16.56 15.59 -2.82
CA VAL A 90 18.00 15.35 -2.69
C VAL A 90 18.25 13.91 -2.25
N CYS A 91 19.17 13.24 -2.95
CA CYS A 91 19.53 11.87 -2.63
C CYS A 91 20.29 11.76 -1.31
N PRO A 92 19.96 10.77 -0.46
CA PRO A 92 20.84 10.37 0.65
C PRO A 92 22.19 9.89 0.11
N ALA A 93 23.26 10.13 0.86
CA ALA A 93 24.61 9.71 0.46
C ALA A 93 24.73 8.17 0.36
N ASP A 94 24.05 7.45 1.25
CA ASP A 94 24.17 6.00 1.41
C ASP A 94 23.16 5.19 0.59
N LEU A 95 22.46 5.85 -0.34
CA LEU A 95 21.48 5.20 -1.22
C LEU A 95 22.04 5.11 -2.63
N GLU A 96 22.18 3.88 -3.13
CA GLU A 96 22.68 3.59 -4.46
C GLU A 96 21.55 3.54 -5.50
N VAL A 97 21.90 3.67 -6.78
CA VAL A 97 20.92 3.61 -7.88
C VAL A 97 20.25 2.23 -7.91
N GLY A 98 18.93 2.20 -8.00
CA GLY A 98 18.12 0.98 -7.95
C GLY A 98 17.79 0.51 -6.52
N GLU A 99 18.34 1.15 -5.49
CA GLU A 99 17.90 0.94 -4.12
C GLU A 99 16.69 1.80 -3.75
N ARG A 100 15.97 1.34 -2.74
CA ARG A 100 14.79 2.02 -2.21
C ARG A 100 14.80 2.00 -0.69
N LEU A 101 14.32 3.08 -0.09
CA LEU A 101 14.00 3.15 1.33
C LEU A 101 12.48 3.03 1.51
N ARG A 102 12.04 2.20 2.45
CA ARG A 102 10.64 2.09 2.87
C ARG A 102 10.49 2.56 4.31
N LEU A 103 9.59 3.52 4.55
CA LEU A 103 9.28 3.99 5.89
C LEU A 103 8.41 2.97 6.64
N THR A 104 8.87 2.55 7.81
CA THR A 104 8.16 1.66 8.72
C THR A 104 8.12 2.28 10.11
N GLY A 105 7.06 3.03 10.41
CA GLY A 105 6.94 3.79 11.66
C GLY A 105 7.93 4.95 11.69
N LYS A 106 8.98 4.84 12.52
CA LYS A 106 10.05 5.85 12.65
C LYS A 106 11.38 5.42 12.02
N THR A 107 11.43 4.21 11.49
CA THR A 107 12.64 3.60 10.93
C THR A 107 12.46 3.40 9.44
N CYS A 108 13.54 3.57 8.69
CA CYS A 108 13.55 3.30 7.26
C CYS A 108 14.27 2.00 7.01
N LEU A 109 13.73 1.20 6.11
CA LEU A 109 14.34 -0.05 5.68
C LEU A 109 14.89 0.15 4.27
N ARG A 110 16.18 -0.09 4.09
CA ARG A 110 16.81 -0.12 2.77
C ARG A 110 16.53 -1.48 2.13
N GLU A 111 15.90 -1.43 0.96
CA GLU A 111 15.51 -2.55 0.12
C GLU A 111 16.29 -2.44 -1.19
N SER A 112 17.14 -3.43 -1.48
CA SER A 112 17.83 -3.53 -2.76
C SER A 112 16.93 -4.27 -3.76
N ALA A 113 16.90 -3.84 -5.02
CA ALA A 113 16.08 -4.47 -6.06
C ALA A 113 16.40 -5.96 -6.25
N GLN A 114 17.65 -6.36 -6.01
CA GLN A 114 18.15 -7.72 -6.19
C GLN A 114 17.87 -8.62 -4.98
N THR A 115 17.74 -8.05 -3.79
CA THR A 115 17.54 -8.80 -2.54
C THR A 115 16.59 -8.09 -1.58
N PRO A 116 15.29 -7.97 -1.92
CA PRO A 116 14.31 -7.27 -1.08
C PRO A 116 14.11 -7.93 0.29
N ALA A 117 14.45 -9.22 0.43
CA ALA A 117 14.36 -9.96 1.69
C ALA A 117 15.41 -9.53 2.74
N ARG A 118 16.46 -8.80 2.35
CA ARG A 118 17.50 -8.28 3.26
C ARG A 118 17.29 -6.79 3.51
N ALA A 119 16.18 -6.47 4.18
CA ALA A 119 15.88 -5.11 4.60
C ALA A 119 16.84 -4.67 5.72
N VAL A 120 17.67 -3.65 5.46
CA VAL A 120 18.61 -3.11 6.46
C VAL A 120 18.03 -1.83 7.05
N PRO A 121 17.92 -1.70 8.39
CA PRO A 121 17.45 -0.47 9.00
C PRO A 121 18.46 0.67 8.79
N VAL A 122 17.97 1.82 8.36
CA VAL A 122 18.72 3.04 8.12
C VAL A 122 18.00 4.25 8.70
N VAL A 123 18.74 5.36 8.84
CA VAL A 123 18.16 6.65 9.24
C VAL A 123 17.24 7.15 8.14
N CYS A 124 16.03 7.56 8.51
CA CYS A 124 15.07 8.09 7.55
C CYS A 124 15.47 9.49 7.06
N PRO A 125 15.47 9.72 5.75
CA PRO A 125 15.57 11.07 5.20
C PRO A 125 14.39 11.93 5.65
N LEU A 126 14.67 13.18 6.00
CA LEU A 126 13.68 14.13 6.48
C LEU A 126 12.50 14.34 5.50
N PRO A 127 12.71 14.44 4.18
CA PRO A 127 11.59 14.59 3.23
C PRO A 127 10.57 13.45 3.32
N LEU A 128 11.04 12.22 3.55
CA LEU A 128 10.17 11.04 3.63
C LEU A 128 9.34 11.04 4.94
N MET A 129 9.94 11.44 6.05
CA MET A 129 9.25 11.60 7.34
C MET A 129 8.22 12.74 7.30
N ASN A 130 8.55 13.84 6.62
CA ASN A 130 7.65 14.98 6.48
C ASN A 130 6.41 14.62 5.66
N MET A 131 6.58 13.80 4.60
CA MET A 131 5.47 13.32 3.78
C MET A 131 4.49 12.45 4.59
N GLU A 132 4.98 11.49 5.39
CA GLU A 132 4.11 10.68 6.27
C GLU A 132 3.37 11.53 7.29
N LYS A 133 4.09 12.48 7.90
CA LYS A 133 3.49 13.38 8.90
C LYS A 133 2.41 14.26 8.28
N ALA A 134 2.62 14.78 7.08
CA ALA A 134 1.64 15.60 6.38
C ALA A 134 0.37 14.82 6.06
N ASP A 135 0.51 13.58 5.60
CA ASP A 135 -0.62 12.69 5.29
C ASP A 135 -1.36 12.22 6.56
N ARG A 136 -0.66 12.12 7.69
CA ARG A 136 -1.25 11.72 8.97
C ARG A 136 -1.96 12.87 9.69
N ALA A 137 -1.64 14.12 9.37
CA ALA A 137 -2.34 15.25 9.94
C ALA A 137 -3.82 15.15 9.54
N PRO A 138 -4.76 15.14 10.50
CA PRO A 138 -6.18 15.12 10.14
C PRO A 138 -6.48 16.35 9.28
N PRO A 139 -7.33 16.23 8.25
CA PRO A 139 -7.91 17.42 7.62
C PRO A 139 -8.58 18.21 8.74
N ASP A 140 -8.23 19.49 8.89
CA ASP A 140 -8.67 20.37 9.98
C ASP A 140 -10.08 20.02 10.44
N ALA A 141 -10.17 19.47 11.66
CA ALA A 141 -11.44 19.15 12.29
C ALA A 141 -12.17 20.46 12.58
N GLY A 142 -12.96 20.91 11.59
CA GLY A 142 -13.85 22.06 11.71
C GLY A 142 -13.11 23.37 11.99
N ALA A 143 -12.74 24.10 10.94
CA ALA A 143 -12.70 25.55 11.07
C ALA A 143 -14.07 25.99 11.65
N PRO A 144 -14.12 26.66 12.83
CA PRO A 144 -15.39 27.18 13.32
C PRO A 144 -15.93 28.15 12.25
N PRO A 145 -17.23 28.10 11.91
CA PRO A 145 -17.80 29.17 11.11
C PRO A 145 -17.55 30.46 11.88
N ASP A 146 -16.85 31.37 11.20
CA ASP A 146 -16.61 32.73 11.61
C ASP A 146 -17.87 33.27 12.30
N ALA A 147 -17.77 33.49 13.62
CA ALA A 147 -18.82 34.09 14.40
C ALA A 147 -18.97 35.51 13.89
N GLY A 148 -19.85 35.67 12.89
CA GLY A 148 -20.23 36.93 12.28
C GLY A 148 -20.84 37.85 13.32
N LYS A 149 -19.97 38.50 14.07
CA LYS A 149 -20.23 39.67 14.85
C LYS A 149 -20.72 40.77 13.92
N ARG A 150 -22.04 40.91 13.79
CA ARG A 150 -22.67 42.16 13.35
C ARG A 150 -23.27 42.83 14.58
N ASP A 151 -22.41 43.55 15.29
CA ASP A 151 -22.85 44.70 16.07
C ASP A 151 -23.15 45.84 15.09
N GLY A 152 -24.28 46.52 15.27
CA GLY A 152 -24.46 47.90 14.83
C GLY A 152 -25.49 48.13 13.71
N GLY A 153 -26.61 48.73 14.10
CA GLY A 153 -27.64 49.28 13.22
C GLY A 153 -28.90 49.60 13.99
#